data_AF-W2JIY1-F1
#
_entry.id   AF-W2JIY1-F1
#
_cell.length_a   1.000
_cell.length_b   1.000
_cell.length_c   1.000
_cell.angle_alpha   90.00
_cell.angle_beta   90.00
_cell.angle_gamma   90.00
#
_symmetry.space_group_name_H-M   'P 1'
#
loop_
_entity.id
_entity.type
_entity.pdbx_description
1 polymer ?
#
loop_
_entity_poly.entity_id
_entity_poly.type
_entity_poly.pdbx_seq_one_letter_code
_entity_poly.pdbx_strand_id
1 'polypeptide(L)'
;MDSSKKTVLITGSTRGIGLAFAEHYIKAGWNVIGTARVNSNTEKLKALAPFKIVTMDTSDEATILEAARQLEGQPIDLLINNAGIGLPGELTSTTKASFMRQFE
;
A
#
# COMPACT_ATOMS: atom_id res chain seq x y z
N MET A 1 21.92 0.09 -23.30
CA MET A 1 20.45 -0.02 -23.19
C MET A 1 20.10 0.39 -21.78
N ASP A 2 19.59 1.59 -21.61
CA ASP A 2 19.13 2.08 -20.30
C ASP A 2 17.83 1.35 -19.98
N SER A 3 17.92 0.24 -19.25
CA SER A 3 16.72 -0.33 -18.64
C SER A 3 16.53 0.39 -17.33
N SER A 4 15.83 1.53 -17.36
CA SER A 4 15.36 2.15 -16.13
C SER A 4 14.64 1.09 -15.30
N LYS A 5 14.92 1.04 -13.99
CA LYS A 5 14.29 0.06 -13.11
C LYS A 5 12.78 0.31 -13.09
N LYS A 6 12.01 -0.75 -13.37
CA LYS A 6 10.54 -0.71 -13.25
C LYS A 6 10.13 -0.39 -11.82
N THR A 7 9.01 0.30 -11.67
CA THR A 7 8.50 0.79 -10.39
C THR A 7 7.15 0.15 -10.07
N VAL A 8 7.00 -0.35 -8.84
CA VAL A 8 5.74 -0.88 -8.31
C VAL A 8 5.29 -0.05 -7.10
N LEU A 9 4.02 0.35 -7.10
CA LEU A 9 3.33 0.93 -5.95
C LEU A 9 2.44 -0.13 -5.30
N ILE A 10 2.62 -0.37 -4.00
CA ILE A 10 1.90 -1.42 -3.27
C ILE A 10 1.17 -0.81 -2.08
N THR A 11 -0.16 -0.91 -2.07
CA THR A 11 -0.94 -0.46 -0.91
C THR A 11 -0.92 -1.48 0.22
N GLY A 12 -0.87 -1.03 1.48
CA GLY A 12 -0.92 -1.92 2.64
C GLY A 12 0.34 -2.78 2.81
N SER A 13 1.52 -2.16 2.67
CA SER A 13 2.81 -2.87 2.54
C SER A 13 3.53 -3.18 3.86
N THR A 14 2.91 -2.91 5.00
CA THR A 14 3.59 -3.02 6.31
C THR A 14 3.58 -4.43 6.90
N ARG A 15 2.73 -5.32 6.41
CA ARG A 15 2.60 -6.71 6.89
C ARG A 15 1.99 -7.63 5.83
N GLY A 16 1.95 -8.93 6.12
CA GLY A 16 1.20 -9.92 5.36
C GLY A 16 1.59 -9.95 3.88
N ILE A 17 0.58 -10.08 3.01
CA ILE A 17 0.76 -10.22 1.55
C ILE A 17 1.45 -8.99 0.95
N GLY A 18 1.06 -7.77 1.36
CA GLY A 18 1.69 -6.54 0.87
C GLY A 18 3.19 -6.45 1.17
N LEU A 19 3.61 -6.86 2.38
CA LEU A 19 5.03 -6.93 2.73
C LEU A 19 5.77 -8.00 1.91
N ALA A 20 5.13 -9.15 1.67
CA ALA A 20 5.70 -10.20 0.84
C ALA A 20 5.88 -9.76 -0.62
N PHE A 21 4.93 -8.98 -1.17
CA PHE A 21 5.10 -8.35 -2.48
C PHE A 21 6.26 -7.35 -2.49
N ALA A 22 6.37 -6.50 -1.47
CA ALA A 22 7.49 -5.57 -1.36
C ALA A 22 8.84 -6.31 -1.38
N GLU A 23 8.98 -7.36 -0.58
CA GLU A 23 10.17 -8.20 -0.55
C GLU A 23 10.47 -8.86 -1.91
N HIS A 24 9.43 -9.41 -2.56
CA HIS A 24 9.56 -10.05 -3.86
C HIS A 24 10.06 -9.08 -4.94
N TYR A 25 9.43 -7.90 -5.08
CA TYR A 25 9.80 -6.95 -6.11
C TYR A 25 11.15 -6.28 -5.85
N ILE A 26 11.54 -6.08 -4.59
CA ILE A 26 12.89 -5.64 -4.22
C ILE A 26 13.92 -6.68 -4.67
N LYS A 27 13.69 -7.96 -4.39
CA LYS A 27 14.56 -9.07 -4.84
C LYS A 27 14.61 -9.17 -6.37
N ALA A 28 13.52 -8.83 -7.05
CA ALA A 28 13.45 -8.78 -8.51
C ALA A 28 14.12 -7.52 -9.12
N GLY A 29 14.67 -6.62 -8.30
CA GLY A 29 15.40 -5.44 -8.74
C GLY A 29 14.52 -4.23 -9.11
N TRP A 30 13.24 -4.22 -8.74
CA TRP A 30 12.31 -3.11 -9.01
C TRP A 30 12.47 -2.00 -7.97
N ASN A 31 12.08 -0.79 -8.34
CA ASN A 31 11.83 0.29 -7.40
C ASN A 31 10.49 0.03 -6.70
N VAL A 32 10.54 -0.27 -5.40
CA VAL A 32 9.32 -0.50 -4.62
C VAL A 32 8.92 0.75 -3.87
N ILE A 33 7.69 1.22 -4.13
CA ILE A 33 7.00 2.25 -3.35
C ILE A 33 5.98 1.53 -2.48
N GLY A 34 6.26 1.42 -1.18
CA GLY A 34 5.32 0.83 -0.22
C GLY A 34 4.45 1.90 0.43
N THR A 35 3.16 1.64 0.65
CA THR A 35 2.32 2.54 1.46
C THR A 35 2.10 2.04 2.88
N ALA A 36 1.93 3.00 3.79
CA ALA A 36 1.59 2.77 5.19
C ALA A 36 0.65 3.87 5.70
N ARG A 37 -0.23 3.57 6.65
CA ARG A 37 -0.97 4.61 7.39
C ARG A 37 -0.06 5.26 8.43
N VAL A 38 -0.37 6.49 8.84
CA VAL A 38 0.40 7.29 9.83
C VAL A 38 0.83 6.48 11.06
N ASN A 39 -0.10 5.70 11.63
CA ASN A 39 0.13 4.96 12.88
C ASN A 39 0.54 3.49 12.66
N SER A 40 0.98 3.12 11.46
CA SER A 40 1.39 1.74 11.17
C SER A 40 2.80 1.47 11.70
N ASN A 41 3.05 0.27 12.22
CA ASN A 41 4.43 -0.21 12.38
C ASN A 41 5.04 -0.41 10.97
N THR A 42 6.10 0.33 10.67
CA THR A 42 6.81 0.31 9.38
C THR A 42 8.17 -0.37 9.43
N GLU A 43 8.59 -0.91 10.58
CA GLU A 43 9.94 -1.44 10.79
C GLU A 43 10.31 -2.52 9.78
N LYS A 44 9.43 -3.51 9.57
CA LYS A 44 9.68 -4.60 8.61
C LYS A 44 9.79 -4.08 7.18
N LEU A 45 8.93 -3.15 6.78
CA LEU A 45 8.99 -2.55 5.45
C LEU A 45 10.28 -1.72 5.28
N LYS A 46 10.65 -0.91 6.28
CA LYS A 46 11.89 -0.14 6.27
C LYS A 46 13.13 -1.03 6.19
N ALA A 47 13.13 -2.18 6.87
CA ALA A 47 14.23 -3.14 6.84
C ALA A 47 14.48 -3.74 5.45
N LEU A 48 13.48 -3.72 4.55
CA LEU A 48 13.65 -4.12 3.16
C LEU A 48 14.34 -3.05 2.29
N ALA A 49 14.53 -1.83 2.80
CA ALA A 49 15.06 -0.68 2.06
C ALA A 49 14.31 -0.41 0.72
N PRO A 50 12.98 -0.21 0.76
CA PRO A 50 12.22 0.15 -0.45
C PRO A 50 12.69 1.49 -1.01
N PHE A 51 12.43 1.72 -2.29
CA PHE A 51 12.74 2.98 -2.95
C PHE A 51 12.07 4.17 -2.27
N LYS A 52 10.80 4.02 -1.85
CA LYS A 52 10.06 5.03 -1.10
C LYS A 52 9.01 4.39 -0.20
N ILE A 53 8.71 5.04 0.93
CA ILE A 53 7.52 4.76 1.73
C ILE A 53 6.63 6.01 1.69
N VAL A 54 5.36 5.84 1.33
CA VAL A 54 4.39 6.93 1.25
C VAL A 54 3.28 6.72 2.27
N THR A 55 2.94 7.76 3.01
CA THR A 55 1.80 7.73 3.92
C THR A 55 0.51 7.79 3.13
N MET A 56 -0.37 6.79 3.28
CA MET A 56 -1.67 6.72 2.60
C MET A 56 -2.62 5.84 3.40
N ASP A 57 -3.86 6.30 3.58
CA ASP A 57 -4.99 5.48 3.98
C ASP A 57 -5.96 5.33 2.80
N THR A 58 -6.24 4.10 2.41
CA THR A 58 -7.05 3.85 1.20
C THR A 58 -8.53 4.15 1.40
N SER A 59 -8.98 4.37 2.65
CA SER A 59 -10.32 4.85 2.99
C SER A 59 -10.42 6.39 3.09
N ASP A 60 -9.33 7.12 2.86
CA ASP A 60 -9.31 8.59 2.95
C ASP A 60 -8.75 9.19 1.66
N GLU A 61 -9.65 9.71 0.82
CA GLU A 61 -9.36 10.31 -0.48
C GLU A 61 -8.34 11.44 -0.38
N ALA A 62 -8.35 12.25 0.68
CA ALA A 62 -7.39 13.34 0.85
C ALA A 62 -5.96 12.81 0.96
N THR A 63 -5.78 11.68 1.66
CA THR A 63 -4.46 11.04 1.77
C THR A 63 -4.01 10.38 0.47
N ILE A 64 -4.94 9.87 -0.34
CA ILE A 64 -4.65 9.31 -1.66
C ILE A 64 -4.16 10.43 -2.60
N LEU A 65 -4.85 11.57 -2.62
CA LEU A 65 -4.46 12.73 -3.43
C LEU A 65 -3.10 13.30 -3.00
N GLU A 66 -2.83 13.40 -1.70
CA GLU A 66 -1.53 13.85 -1.21
C GLU A 66 -0.41 12.85 -1.56
N ALA A 67 -0.67 11.56 -1.46
CA ALA A 67 0.29 10.54 -1.90
C ALA A 67 0.54 10.59 -3.41
N ALA A 68 -0.49 10.82 -4.23
CA ALA A 68 -0.35 11.01 -5.67
C ALA A 68 0.50 12.25 -5.98
N ARG A 69 0.26 13.37 -5.28
CA ARG A 69 1.06 14.59 -5.40
C ARG A 69 2.54 14.36 -5.05
N GLN A 70 2.83 13.59 -3.99
CA GLN A 70 4.20 13.22 -3.62
C GLN A 70 4.90 12.30 -4.63
N LEU A 71 4.14 11.66 -5.52
CA LEU A 71 4.61 10.77 -6.57
C LEU A 71 4.49 11.40 -7.96
N GLU A 72 4.18 12.69 -8.07
CA GLU A 72 4.11 13.39 -9.34
C GLU A 72 5.45 13.29 -10.09
N GLY A 73 5.39 12.94 -11.37
CA GLY A 73 6.56 12.72 -12.20
C GLY A 73 7.31 11.40 -11.96
N GLN A 74 6.90 10.57 -10.99
CA GLN A 74 7.43 9.22 -10.80
C GLN A 74 6.66 8.23 -11.67
N PRO A 75 7.30 7.57 -12.66
CA PRO A 75 6.65 6.50 -13.40
C PRO A 75 6.30 5.33 -12.49
N ILE A 76 5.09 4.78 -12.65
CA ILE A 76 4.60 3.58 -11.96
C ILE A 76 4.20 2.58 -13.03
N ASP A 77 4.94 1.46 -13.11
CA ASP A 77 4.69 0.39 -14.08
C ASP A 77 3.65 -0.62 -13.59
N LEU A 78 3.48 -0.71 -12.26
CA LEU A 78 2.54 -1.61 -11.62
C LEU A 78 1.95 -0.98 -10.36
N LEU A 79 0.63 -1.04 -10.22
CA LEU A 79 -0.09 -0.74 -8.99
C LEU A 79 -0.70 -2.03 -8.42
N ILE A 80 -0.41 -2.33 -7.17
CA ILE A 80 -1.02 -3.43 -6.42
C ILE A 80 -1.92 -2.84 -5.34
N ASN A 81 -3.22 -2.86 -5.59
CA ASN A 81 -4.25 -2.52 -4.61
C ASN A 81 -4.46 -3.70 -3.64
N ASN A 82 -3.59 -3.81 -2.63
CA ASN A 82 -3.57 -4.90 -1.65
C ASN A 82 -4.15 -4.51 -0.28
N ALA A 83 -4.14 -3.22 0.08
CA ALA A 83 -4.71 -2.77 1.35
C ALA A 83 -6.17 -3.21 1.46
N GLY A 84 -6.51 -3.82 2.59
CA GLY A 84 -7.86 -4.30 2.85
C GLY A 84 -8.02 -4.75 4.29
N ILE A 85 -9.27 -4.75 4.74
CA ILE A 85 -9.67 -5.31 6.02
C ILE A 85 -10.82 -6.28 5.80
N GLY A 86 -10.91 -7.30 6.64
CA GLY A 86 -12.08 -8.14 6.78
C GLY A 86 -12.59 -8.00 8.21
N LEU A 87 -13.84 -7.58 8.37
CA LEU A 87 -14.48 -7.53 9.68
C LEU A 87 -15.42 -8.74 9.80
N PRO A 88 -15.20 -9.64 10.78
CA PRO A 88 -16.10 -10.77 10.97
C PRO A 88 -17.49 -10.30 11.41
N GLY A 89 -18.53 -10.94 10.90
CA GLY A 89 -19.92 -10.66 11.26
C GLY A 89 -20.90 -11.47 10.41
N GLU A 90 -22.12 -11.65 10.91
CA GLU A 90 -23.21 -12.25 10.13
C GLU A 90 -24.04 -11.15 9.47
N LEU A 91 -24.67 -11.46 8.33
CA LEU A 91 -25.51 -10.52 7.60
C LEU A 91 -26.67 -9.97 8.46
N THR A 92 -27.17 -10.78 9.39
CA THR A 92 -28.30 -10.45 10.27
C THR A 92 -27.91 -9.58 11.47
N SER A 93 -26.62 -9.56 11.86
CA SER A 93 -26.15 -8.92 13.09
C SER A 93 -25.13 -7.81 12.88
N THR A 94 -24.57 -7.71 11.68
CA THR A 94 -23.64 -6.63 11.33
C THR A 94 -24.34 -5.27 11.30
N THR A 95 -23.62 -4.24 11.71
CA THR A 95 -24.13 -2.87 11.73
C THR A 95 -23.79 -2.14 10.43
N LYS A 96 -24.57 -1.11 10.09
CA LYS A 96 -24.20 -0.19 8.99
C LYS A 96 -22.77 0.30 9.14
N ALA A 97 -22.36 0.72 10.35
CA ALA A 97 -21.01 1.24 10.59
C ALA A 97 -19.92 0.19 10.30
N SER A 98 -20.11 -1.07 10.71
CA SER A 98 -19.18 -2.16 10.39
C SER A 98 -19.09 -2.41 8.89
N PHE A 99 -20.22 -2.39 8.19
CA PHE A 99 -20.26 -2.52 6.74
C PHE A 99 -19.53 -1.37 6.04
N MET A 100 -19.89 -0.11 6.35
CA MET A 100 -19.26 1.04 5.72
C MET A 100 -17.75 1.02 5.92
N ARG A 101 -17.27 0.74 7.14
CA ARG A 101 -15.84 0.67 7.44
C ARG A 101 -15.05 -0.33 6.57
N GLN A 102 -15.70 -1.37 6.05
CA GLN A 102 -15.04 -2.38 5.22
C GLN A 102 -15.01 -1.99 3.74
N PHE A 103 -15.93 -1.14 3.28
CA PHE A 103 -16.12 -0.83 1.86
C PHE A 103 -15.86 0.64 1.50
N GLU A 104 -15.83 1.53 2.49
CA GLU A 104 -15.48 2.96 2.41
C GLU A 104 -14.31 3.26 3.34
#